data_AF-T1A0K5-F1
#
_entry.id   AF-T1A0K5-F1
#
_cell.length_a   1.000
_cell.length_b   1.000
_cell.length_c   1.000
_cell.angle_alpha   90.00
_cell.angle_beta   90.00
_cell.angle_gamma   90.00
#
_symmetry.space_group_name_H-M   'P 1'
#
loop_
_entity.id
_entity.type
_entity.pdbx_description
1 polymer ?
#
loop_
_entity_poly.entity_id
_entity_poly.type
_entity_poly.pdbx_seq_one_letter_code
_entity_poly.pdbx_strand_id
1 'polypeptide(L)'
;EQRAIAHILGTLDDKIELNRRMSETLEAMARALFKSWFVDFDPVRAKLEGRWQRGQSLPGLPAHLYDLFPDRLVDSELSEIPEGWEAGTLADLSKLNPESWSKATRPPLINYIDLSSTKWGRIETATTYAQEAAPSRAQRILRPGDTIVGTVRPGNGSYAMISDEGLTGSTGFAA
;
A
#
# COMPACT_ATOMS: atom_id res chain seq x y z
N GLU A 1 -32.65 -21.29 27.92
CA GLU A 1 -31.23 -21.02 27.61
C GLU A 1 -30.97 -20.81 26.11
N GLN A 2 -31.33 -21.75 25.23
CA GLN A 2 -31.06 -21.63 23.77
C GLN A 2 -31.58 -20.36 23.09
N ARG A 3 -32.74 -19.81 23.49
CA ARG A 3 -33.29 -18.55 22.94
C ARG A 3 -32.44 -17.32 23.28
N ALA A 4 -31.86 -17.29 24.48
CA ALA A 4 -30.99 -16.18 24.90
C ALA A 4 -29.64 -16.23 24.16
N ILE A 5 -29.09 -17.44 23.97
CA ILE A 5 -27.88 -17.67 23.19
C ILE A 5 -28.11 -17.26 21.72
N ALA A 6 -29.23 -17.68 21.11
CA ALA A 6 -29.56 -17.31 19.73
C ALA A 6 -29.75 -15.80 19.56
N HIS A 7 -30.36 -15.12 20.54
CA HIS A 7 -30.51 -13.66 20.51
C HIS A 7 -29.17 -12.94 20.58
N ILE A 8 -28.29 -13.34 21.51
CA ILE A 8 -26.94 -12.75 21.63
C ILE A 8 -26.13 -12.97 20.35
N LEU A 9 -26.15 -14.18 19.79
CA LEU A 9 -25.46 -14.48 18.52
C LEU A 9 -26.00 -13.63 17.37
N GLY A 10 -27.32 -13.48 17.24
CA GLY A 10 -27.91 -12.61 16.22
C GLY A 10 -27.45 -11.15 16.33
N THR A 11 -27.40 -10.60 17.55
CA THR A 11 -26.91 -9.22 17.75
C THR A 11 -25.42 -9.05 17.41
N LEU A 12 -24.61 -10.10 17.57
CA LEU A 12 -23.21 -10.07 17.18
C LEU A 12 -23.04 -10.14 15.66
N ASP A 13 -23.82 -10.98 14.97
CA ASP A 13 -23.84 -11.07 13.51
C ASP A 13 -24.26 -9.73 12.87
N ASP A 14 -25.29 -9.07 13.42
CA ASP A 14 -25.72 -7.74 12.96
C ASP A 14 -24.59 -6.71 13.10
N LYS A 15 -23.83 -6.76 14.20
CA LYS A 15 -22.70 -5.86 14.44
C LYS A 15 -21.52 -6.16 13.50
N ILE A 16 -21.25 -7.43 13.21
CA ILE A 16 -20.23 -7.82 12.23
C ILE A 16 -20.59 -7.27 10.85
N GLU A 17 -21.83 -7.43 10.44
CA GLU A 17 -22.32 -6.94 9.16
C GLU A 17 -22.26 -5.41 9.08
N LEU A 18 -22.68 -4.71 10.13
CA LEU A 18 -22.57 -3.25 10.22
C LEU A 18 -21.12 -2.78 10.09
N ASN A 19 -20.19 -3.46 10.78
CA ASN A 19 -18.78 -3.14 10.71
C ASN A 19 -18.21 -3.37 9.30
N ARG A 20 -18.60 -4.44 8.61
CA ARG A 20 -18.19 -4.71 7.22
C ARG A 20 -18.63 -3.59 6.28
N ARG A 21 -19.89 -3.18 6.35
CA ARG A 21 -20.42 -2.05 5.54
C ARG A 21 -19.71 -0.74 5.83
N MET A 22 -19.40 -0.48 7.10
CA MET A 22 -18.64 0.71 7.49
C MET A 22 -17.23 0.67 6.88
N SER A 23 -16.54 -0.47 6.94
CA SER A 23 -15.23 -0.65 6.30
C SER A 23 -15.28 -0.44 4.79
N GLU A 24 -16.28 -1.01 4.10
CA GLU A 24 -16.48 -0.81 2.66
C GLU A 24 -16.72 0.67 2.30
N THR A 25 -17.54 1.37 3.11
CA THR A 25 -17.81 2.79 2.93
C THR A 25 -16.56 3.64 3.12
N LEU A 26 -15.77 3.35 4.16
CA LEU A 26 -14.50 4.04 4.41
C LEU A 26 -13.49 3.82 3.28
N GLU A 27 -13.41 2.60 2.75
CA GLU A 27 -12.53 2.30 1.61
C GLU A 27 -12.98 3.06 0.35
N ALA A 28 -14.28 3.11 0.08
CA ALA A 28 -14.83 3.87 -1.03
C ALA A 28 -14.53 5.38 -0.90
N MET A 29 -14.70 5.94 0.31
CA MET A 29 -14.37 7.34 0.60
C MET A 29 -12.87 7.62 0.42
N ALA A 30 -12.00 6.75 0.95
CA ALA A 30 -10.55 6.90 0.81
C ALA A 30 -10.11 6.85 -0.66
N ARG A 31 -10.68 5.94 -1.46
CA ARG A 31 -10.40 5.84 -2.90
C ARG A 31 -10.86 7.10 -3.65
N ALA A 32 -12.03 7.64 -3.32
CA ALA A 32 -12.55 8.86 -3.92
C ALA A 32 -11.66 10.07 -3.60
N LEU A 33 -11.27 10.23 -2.32
CA LEU A 33 -10.34 11.28 -1.91
C LEU A 33 -8.97 11.13 -2.58
N PHE A 34 -8.43 9.92 -2.65
CA PHE A 34 -7.15 9.68 -3.31
C PHE A 34 -7.19 10.09 -4.79
N LYS A 35 -8.23 9.67 -5.52
CA LYS A 35 -8.40 10.05 -6.93
C LYS A 35 -8.51 11.57 -7.07
N SER A 36 -9.37 12.19 -6.27
CA SER A 36 -9.59 13.64 -6.27
C SER A 36 -8.29 14.41 -5.98
N TRP A 37 -7.51 13.99 -4.98
CA TRP A 37 -6.36 14.75 -4.50
C TRP A 37 -5.07 14.48 -5.27
N PHE A 38 -4.84 13.25 -5.72
CA PHE A 38 -3.55 12.80 -6.26
C PHE A 38 -3.60 12.39 -7.75
N VAL A 39 -4.79 12.33 -8.36
CA VAL A 39 -4.94 11.98 -9.78
C VAL A 39 -5.59 13.14 -10.54
N ASP A 40 -6.71 13.66 -10.03
CA ASP A 40 -7.44 14.75 -10.68
C ASP A 40 -6.95 16.14 -10.23
N PHE A 41 -6.20 16.18 -9.12
CA PHE A 41 -5.68 17.39 -8.47
C PHE A 41 -6.74 18.44 -8.11
N ASP A 42 -7.94 18.00 -7.73
CA ASP A 42 -9.08 18.86 -7.36
C ASP A 42 -8.74 19.92 -6.30
N PRO A 43 -7.94 19.64 -5.24
CA PRO A 43 -7.56 20.67 -4.28
C PRO A 43 -6.83 21.85 -4.93
N VAL A 44 -5.88 21.57 -5.82
CA VAL A 44 -5.07 22.59 -6.52
C VAL A 44 -5.94 23.35 -7.52
N ARG A 45 -6.77 22.65 -8.30
CA ARG A 45 -7.73 23.27 -9.23
C ARG A 45 -8.76 24.14 -8.50
N ALA A 46 -9.24 23.71 -7.34
CA ALA A 46 -10.16 24.49 -6.52
C ALA A 46 -9.54 25.79 -5.98
N LYS A 47 -8.24 25.79 -5.67
CA LYS A 47 -7.50 27.01 -5.29
C LYS A 47 -7.32 27.94 -6.49
N LEU A 48 -6.90 27.40 -7.64
CA LEU A 48 -6.74 28.15 -8.89
C LEU A 48 -8.03 28.86 -9.33
N GLU A 49 -9.17 28.17 -9.24
CA GLU A 49 -10.48 28.69 -9.63
C GLU A 49 -11.12 29.58 -8.55
N GLY A 50 -10.46 29.77 -7.39
CA GLY A 50 -10.98 30.55 -6.27
C GLY A 50 -12.17 29.92 -5.54
N ARG A 51 -12.51 28.66 -5.84
CA ARG A 51 -13.61 27.91 -5.21
C ARG A 51 -13.29 27.51 -3.78
N TRP A 52 -12.01 27.31 -3.45
CA TRP A 52 -11.55 27.00 -2.11
C TRP A 52 -10.69 28.14 -1.57
N GLN A 53 -11.09 28.69 -0.43
CA GLN A 53 -10.41 29.79 0.24
C GLN A 53 -9.91 29.36 1.61
N ARG A 54 -8.82 29.99 2.06
CA ARG A 54 -8.22 29.74 3.37
C ARG A 54 -9.28 29.85 4.48
N GLY A 55 -9.32 28.86 5.37
CA GLY A 55 -10.29 28.80 6.47
C GLY A 55 -11.67 28.22 6.10
N GLN A 56 -11.94 27.95 4.82
CA GLN A 56 -13.18 27.31 4.39
C GLN A 56 -13.02 25.80 4.23
N SER A 57 -14.08 25.05 4.52
CA SER A 57 -14.14 23.61 4.24
C SER A 57 -15.11 23.36 3.09
N LEU A 58 -14.70 22.52 2.13
CA LEU A 58 -15.57 21.97 1.10
C LEU A 58 -15.73 20.46 1.33
N PRO A 59 -16.72 19.80 0.71
CA PRO A 59 -16.82 18.34 0.75
C PRO A 59 -15.50 17.69 0.32
N GLY A 60 -14.88 16.94 1.24
CA GLY A 60 -13.59 16.32 0.99
C GLY A 60 -12.39 17.28 0.96
N LEU A 61 -12.53 18.55 1.33
CA LEU A 61 -11.43 19.52 1.46
C LEU A 61 -11.55 20.31 2.78
N PRO A 62 -11.09 19.73 3.91
CA PRO A 62 -11.09 20.40 5.20
C PRO A 62 -10.21 21.65 5.22
N ALA A 63 -10.67 22.73 5.85
CA ALA A 63 -9.98 24.03 5.90
C ALA A 63 -8.50 23.96 6.32
N HIS A 64 -8.16 23.08 7.27
CA HIS A 64 -6.81 22.95 7.81
C HIS A 64 -5.80 22.32 6.82
N LEU A 65 -6.28 21.72 5.72
CA LEU A 65 -5.41 21.15 4.68
C LEU A 65 -5.10 22.15 3.56
N TYR A 66 -5.69 23.35 3.57
CA TYR A 66 -5.52 24.36 2.52
C TYR A 66 -4.05 24.66 2.21
N ASP A 67 -3.22 24.67 3.25
CA ASP A 67 -1.80 24.99 3.18
C ASP A 67 -0.92 23.83 2.70
N LEU A 68 -1.47 22.60 2.62
CA LEU A 68 -0.72 21.44 2.16
C LEU A 68 -0.70 21.30 0.63
N PHE A 69 -1.56 22.04 -0.08
CA PHE A 69 -1.68 21.97 -1.53
C PHE A 69 -1.08 23.20 -2.21
N PRO A 70 -0.32 23.04 -3.31
CA PRO A 70 0.15 24.15 -4.13
C PRO A 70 -0.99 25.02 -4.68
N ASP A 71 -0.65 26.24 -5.11
CA ASP A 71 -1.62 27.20 -5.66
C ASP A 71 -1.76 27.12 -7.18
N ARG A 72 -0.89 26.35 -7.87
CA ARG A 72 -0.90 26.24 -9.33
C ARG A 72 -0.46 24.87 -9.85
N LEU A 73 -0.87 24.61 -11.08
CA LEU A 73 -0.41 23.48 -11.90
C LEU A 73 0.65 23.98 -12.89
N VAL A 74 1.56 23.09 -13.27
CA VAL A 74 2.61 23.32 -14.26
C VAL A 74 2.63 22.19 -15.28
N ASP A 75 3.05 22.48 -16.50
CA ASP A 75 3.19 21.47 -17.55
C ASP A 75 4.34 20.51 -17.22
N SER A 76 4.10 19.21 -17.42
CA SER A 76 5.11 18.16 -17.35
C SER A 76 4.95 17.14 -18.48
N GLU A 77 5.92 16.24 -18.61
CA GLU A 77 5.83 15.11 -19.53
C GLU A 77 4.64 14.16 -19.25
N LEU A 78 4.10 14.18 -18.02
CA LEU A 78 2.96 13.37 -17.59
C LEU A 78 1.64 14.15 -17.55
N SER A 79 1.54 15.28 -18.27
CA SER A 79 0.46 16.30 -18.22
C SER A 79 0.63 17.34 -17.10
N GLU A 80 -0.43 18.08 -16.79
CA GLU A 80 -0.42 19.11 -15.73
C GLU A 80 -0.24 18.47 -14.35
N ILE A 81 0.75 18.91 -13.60
CA ILE A 81 1.01 18.44 -12.22
C ILE A 81 1.08 19.64 -11.25
N PRO A 82 0.88 19.45 -9.94
CA PRO A 82 1.05 20.52 -8.97
C PRO A 82 2.48 21.09 -8.99
N GLU A 83 2.60 22.41 -8.84
CA GLU A 83 3.91 23.03 -8.72
C GLU A 83 4.75 22.41 -7.60
N GLY A 84 6.03 22.18 -7.87
CA GLY A 84 6.99 21.54 -6.97
C GLY A 84 7.00 20.02 -7.05
N TRP A 85 6.10 19.42 -7.84
CA TRP A 85 6.16 18.01 -8.18
C TRP A 85 7.03 17.80 -9.42
N GLU A 86 7.70 16.65 -9.47
CA GLU A 86 8.57 16.27 -10.57
C GLU A 86 8.11 14.92 -11.14
N ALA A 87 8.14 14.80 -12.47
CA ALA A 87 7.97 13.52 -13.14
C ALA A 87 9.29 12.74 -13.06
N GLY A 88 9.20 11.45 -12.75
CA GLY A 88 10.36 10.59 -12.59
C GLY A 88 9.98 9.12 -12.46
N THR A 89 10.97 8.30 -12.14
CA THR A 89 10.84 6.86 -11.97
C THR A 89 10.97 6.46 -10.50
N LEU A 90 10.51 5.25 -10.15
CA LEU A 90 10.72 4.72 -8.79
C LEU A 90 12.20 4.62 -8.42
N ALA A 91 13.10 4.46 -9.39
CA ALA A 91 14.54 4.39 -9.15
C ALA A 91 15.14 5.72 -8.66
N ASP A 92 14.46 6.85 -8.91
CA ASP A 92 14.90 8.16 -8.45
C ASP A 92 14.67 8.35 -6.94
N LEU A 93 13.72 7.59 -6.38
CA LEU A 93 13.32 7.67 -4.96
C LEU A 93 13.68 6.41 -4.15
N SER A 94 14.07 5.32 -4.81
CA SER A 94 14.29 4.03 -4.15
C SER A 94 15.41 3.22 -4.80
N LYS A 95 16.06 2.37 -4.00
CA LYS A 95 16.99 1.35 -4.49
C LYS A 95 16.19 0.09 -4.77
N LEU A 96 15.96 -0.21 -6.04
CA LEU A 96 15.23 -1.42 -6.42
C LEU A 96 16.14 -2.64 -6.33
N ASN A 97 15.70 -3.64 -5.57
CA ASN A 97 16.29 -4.96 -5.53
C ASN A 97 17.79 -4.96 -5.20
N PRO A 98 18.23 -4.21 -4.17
CA PRO A 98 19.64 -3.88 -3.97
C PRO A 98 20.49 -5.10 -3.62
N GLU A 99 19.88 -6.11 -3.00
CA GLU A 99 20.60 -7.22 -2.40
C GLU A 99 19.92 -8.56 -2.69
N SER A 100 20.75 -9.58 -2.95
CA SER A 100 20.27 -10.93 -3.20
C SER A 100 21.29 -11.97 -2.78
N TRP A 101 20.76 -13.09 -2.30
CA TRP A 101 21.56 -14.26 -2.01
C TRP A 101 22.14 -14.87 -3.27
N SER A 102 23.42 -15.22 -3.21
CA SER A 102 24.07 -16.14 -4.12
C SER A 102 24.11 -17.54 -3.49
N LYS A 103 24.48 -18.56 -4.27
CA LYS A 103 24.73 -19.91 -3.71
C LYS A 103 25.77 -19.91 -2.58
N ALA A 104 26.74 -19.00 -2.63
CA ALA A 104 27.82 -18.92 -1.65
C ALA A 104 27.45 -18.09 -0.40
N THR A 105 26.51 -17.14 -0.53
CA THR A 105 26.17 -16.19 0.54
C THR A 105 24.85 -16.50 1.23
N ARG A 106 24.03 -17.42 0.70
CA ARG A 106 22.74 -17.78 1.30
C ARG A 106 22.93 -18.44 2.67
N PRO A 107 22.09 -18.11 3.66
CA PRO A 107 22.19 -18.69 5.00
C PRO A 107 21.76 -20.17 5.03
N PRO A 108 22.17 -20.94 6.07
CA PRO A 108 21.76 -22.34 6.25
C PRO A 108 20.24 -22.54 6.38
N LEU A 109 19.55 -21.54 6.93
CA LEU A 109 18.10 -21.49 7.07
C LEU A 109 17.58 -20.23 6.38
N ILE A 110 16.56 -20.38 5.55
CA ILE A 110 15.96 -19.30 4.76
C ILE A 110 14.51 -19.16 5.18
N ASN A 111 14.16 -18.04 5.82
CA ASN A 111 12.77 -17.70 6.11
C ASN A 111 12.14 -17.03 4.88
N TYR A 112 11.38 -17.78 4.11
CA TYR A 112 10.98 -17.42 2.76
C TYR A 112 9.53 -16.92 2.68
N ILE A 113 9.32 -15.83 1.94
CA ILE A 113 8.00 -15.34 1.52
C ILE A 113 7.90 -15.25 0.00
N ASP A 114 6.76 -15.68 -0.53
CA ASP A 114 6.42 -15.59 -1.95
C ASP A 114 5.13 -14.78 -2.20
N LEU A 115 4.78 -14.62 -3.47
CA LEU A 115 3.62 -13.82 -3.87
C LEU A 115 2.29 -14.37 -3.34
N SER A 116 2.21 -15.67 -3.05
CA SER A 116 0.99 -16.25 -2.48
C SER A 116 0.88 -15.97 -0.98
N SER A 117 2.02 -15.86 -0.31
CA SER A 117 2.11 -15.56 1.13
C SER A 117 1.90 -14.08 1.49
N THR A 118 1.77 -13.20 0.49
CA THR A 118 1.52 -11.77 0.72
C THR A 118 0.23 -11.32 0.07
N LYS A 119 -0.61 -10.62 0.86
CA LYS A 119 -1.89 -10.09 0.42
C LYS A 119 -2.21 -8.76 1.07
N TRP A 120 -2.52 -7.77 0.23
CA TRP A 120 -3.12 -6.49 0.62
C TRP A 120 -2.40 -5.82 1.80
N GLY A 121 -1.06 -5.73 1.71
CA GLY A 121 -0.22 -5.09 2.70
C GLY A 121 0.24 -6.00 3.85
N ARG A 122 -0.14 -7.28 3.85
CA ARG A 122 0.19 -8.24 4.93
C ARG A 122 1.00 -9.41 4.41
N ILE A 123 1.92 -9.88 5.25
CA ILE A 123 2.56 -11.19 5.12
C ILE A 123 1.72 -12.16 5.94
N GLU A 124 1.08 -13.12 5.27
CA GLU A 124 0.20 -14.10 5.92
C GLU A 124 1.00 -15.24 6.53
N THR A 125 2.05 -15.68 5.82
CA THR A 125 2.90 -16.80 6.25
C THR A 125 4.33 -16.59 5.78
N ALA A 126 5.28 -17.10 6.56
CA ALA A 126 6.66 -17.24 6.15
C ALA A 126 7.09 -18.68 6.40
N THR A 127 7.70 -19.33 5.40
CA THR A 127 8.09 -20.74 5.48
C THR A 127 9.59 -20.85 5.59
N THR A 128 10.07 -21.55 6.61
CA THR A 128 11.50 -21.79 6.79
C THR A 128 11.96 -23.01 6.01
N TYR A 129 12.99 -22.83 5.18
CA TYR A 129 13.64 -23.90 4.43
C TYR A 129 15.09 -24.08 4.89
N ALA A 130 15.56 -25.32 4.90
CA ALA A 130 16.99 -25.58 4.83
C ALA A 130 17.53 -25.08 3.49
N GLN A 131 18.75 -24.58 3.50
CA GLN A 131 19.46 -24.03 2.35
C GLN A 131 19.24 -24.85 1.06
N GLU A 132 19.53 -26.15 1.09
CA GLU A 132 19.44 -27.02 -0.10
C GLU A 132 18.02 -27.32 -0.58
N ALA A 133 17.01 -27.15 0.28
CA ALA A 133 15.61 -27.37 -0.04
C ALA A 133 14.87 -26.09 -0.44
N ALA A 134 15.49 -24.92 -0.26
CA ALA A 134 14.85 -23.64 -0.54
C ALA A 134 14.55 -23.48 -2.03
N PRO A 135 13.38 -22.91 -2.39
CA PRO A 135 13.03 -22.63 -3.78
C PRO A 135 14.10 -21.79 -4.48
N SER A 136 14.35 -22.03 -5.76
CA SER A 136 15.34 -21.26 -6.53
C SER A 136 15.06 -19.76 -6.57
N ARG A 137 13.80 -19.35 -6.36
CA ARG A 137 13.37 -17.94 -6.28
C ARG A 137 13.63 -17.28 -4.92
N ALA A 138 13.99 -18.03 -3.89
CA ALA A 138 14.28 -17.48 -2.55
C ALA A 138 15.64 -16.79 -2.53
N GLN A 139 15.69 -15.57 -3.07
CA GLN A 139 16.95 -14.84 -3.29
C GLN A 139 16.93 -13.43 -2.75
N ARG A 140 15.78 -12.73 -2.70
CA ARG A 140 15.75 -11.31 -2.34
C ARG A 140 15.99 -11.17 -0.84
N ILE A 141 16.99 -10.40 -0.45
CA ILE A 141 17.24 -10.09 0.96
C ILE A 141 16.30 -8.96 1.33
N LEU A 142 15.47 -9.17 2.34
CA LEU A 142 14.48 -8.18 2.79
C LEU A 142 14.86 -7.64 4.16
N ARG A 143 14.70 -6.34 4.34
CA ARG A 143 14.97 -5.63 5.60
C ARG A 143 13.72 -4.91 6.10
N PRO A 144 13.61 -4.69 7.43
CA PRO A 144 12.59 -3.81 7.98
C PRO A 144 12.61 -2.44 7.27
N GLY A 145 11.44 -1.99 6.84
CA GLY A 145 11.26 -0.76 6.07
C GLY A 145 11.19 -0.95 4.56
N ASP A 146 11.62 -2.10 4.03
CA ASP A 146 11.45 -2.40 2.60
C ASP A 146 9.96 -2.52 2.26
N THR A 147 9.59 -2.12 1.04
CA THR A 147 8.25 -2.33 0.50
C THR A 147 8.33 -3.28 -0.68
N ILE A 148 7.74 -4.46 -0.53
CA ILE A 148 7.72 -5.46 -1.59
C ILE A 148 6.46 -5.34 -2.43
N VAL A 149 6.61 -5.42 -3.75
CA VAL A 149 5.52 -5.38 -4.73
C VAL A 149 5.68 -6.52 -5.73
N GLY A 150 4.65 -7.35 -5.84
CA GLY A 150 4.60 -8.47 -6.76
C GLY A 150 4.53 -7.99 -8.21
N THR A 151 5.51 -8.38 -9.00
CA THR A 151 5.60 -8.00 -10.41
C THR A 151 4.81 -8.93 -11.34
N VAL A 152 4.41 -10.10 -10.82
CA VAL A 152 3.59 -11.08 -11.55
C VAL A 152 2.12 -10.86 -11.20
N ARG A 153 1.35 -10.38 -12.18
CA ARG A 153 -0.09 -10.05 -12.04
C ARG A 153 -0.36 -9.12 -10.83
N PRO A 154 0.07 -7.84 -10.90
CA PRO A 154 0.02 -6.92 -9.77
C PRO A 154 -1.38 -6.75 -9.14
N GLY A 155 -2.45 -6.93 -9.92
CA GLY A 155 -3.84 -6.90 -9.43
C GLY A 155 -4.19 -7.97 -8.40
N ASN A 156 -3.32 -8.98 -8.20
CA ASN A 156 -3.48 -9.99 -7.15
C ASN A 156 -3.18 -9.46 -5.73
N GLY A 157 -2.71 -8.22 -5.60
CA GLY A 157 -2.49 -7.57 -4.30
C GLY A 157 -1.32 -8.13 -3.51
N SER A 158 -0.34 -8.76 -4.18
CA SER A 158 0.85 -9.32 -3.54
C SER A 158 1.87 -8.22 -3.22
N TYR A 159 1.59 -7.43 -2.19
CA TYR A 159 2.48 -6.38 -1.68
C TYR A 159 2.41 -6.31 -0.16
N ALA A 160 3.50 -5.89 0.48
CA ALA A 160 3.60 -5.70 1.92
C ALA A 160 4.76 -4.78 2.29
N MET A 161 4.68 -4.14 3.45
CA MET A 161 5.82 -3.50 4.09
C MET A 161 6.47 -4.52 5.03
N ILE A 162 7.80 -4.60 4.99
CA ILE A 162 8.57 -5.53 5.80
C ILE A 162 8.77 -4.94 7.19
N SER A 163 8.36 -5.67 8.22
CA SER A 163 8.61 -5.33 9.63
C SER A 163 9.70 -6.18 10.27
N ASP A 164 9.90 -7.41 9.77
CA ASP A 164 10.70 -8.43 10.44
C ASP A 164 12.06 -8.57 9.77
N GLU A 165 13.07 -8.90 10.58
CA GLU A 165 14.42 -9.20 10.09
C GLU A 165 14.54 -10.64 9.55
N GLY A 166 15.53 -10.87 8.69
CA GLY A 166 15.91 -12.20 8.23
C GLY A 166 14.95 -12.82 7.21
N LEU A 167 14.01 -12.03 6.66
CA LEU A 167 13.12 -12.48 5.60
C LEU A 167 13.87 -12.54 4.26
N THR A 168 13.54 -13.58 3.49
CA THR A 168 13.98 -13.75 2.11
C THR A 168 12.77 -13.75 1.19
N GLY A 169 12.73 -12.79 0.27
CA GLY A 169 11.67 -12.66 -0.71
C GLY A 169 11.90 -13.48 -1.98
N SER A 170 10.79 -13.85 -2.62
CA SER A 170 10.78 -14.34 -3.99
C SER A 170 11.35 -13.30 -4.96
N THR A 171 12.10 -13.75 -5.97
CA THR A 171 12.50 -12.91 -7.11
C THR A 171 11.32 -12.38 -7.93
N GLY A 172 10.10 -12.86 -7.69
CA GLY A 172 8.88 -12.28 -8.27
C GLY A 172 8.47 -10.94 -7.64
N PHE A 173 9.06 -10.56 -6.50
CA PHE A 173 8.91 -9.23 -5.92
C PHE A 173 9.93 -8.26 -6.51
N ALA A 174 9.52 -7.01 -6.67
CA ALA A 174 10.41 -5.87 -6.53
C ALA A 174 10.43 -5.50 -5.05
N ALA A 175 11.61 -5.33 -4.47
CA ALA A 175 11.84 -4.93 -3.08
C ALA A 175 12.68 -3.66 -3.04
#